data_AF-A0A8S2YQ91-F1
#
_entry.id   AF-A0A8S2YQ91-F1
#
_cell.length_a   1.000
_cell.length_b   1.000
_cell.length_c   1.000
_cell.angle_alpha   90.00
_cell.angle_beta   90.00
_cell.angle_gamma   90.00
#
_symmetry.space_group_name_H-M   'P 1'
#
loop_
_entity.id
_entity.type
_entity.pdbx_description
1 polymer ?
#
loop_
_entity_poly.entity_id
_entity_poly.type
_entity_poly.pdbx_seq_one_letter_code
_entity_poly.pdbx_strand_id
1 'polypeptide(L)'
;LTVLPGIHCAIGYGLANSILIEGRDGNIIIDTLESREGAIELHKDFQAISSKPVIGIIYTYNHADHVFGAGVLAGDNLKNVKV
;
A
#
# COMPACT_ATOMS: atom_id res chain seq x y z
N LEU A 1 5.81 -8.73 8.86
CA LEU A 1 5.29 -8.44 7.51
C LEU A 1 4.31 -9.53 7.07
N THR A 2 4.70 -10.78 6.82
CA THR A 2 3.77 -11.80 6.29
C THR A 2 2.78 -12.34 7.33
N VAL A 3 1.48 -12.26 7.03
CA VAL A 3 0.38 -12.83 7.85
C VAL A 3 0.05 -14.24 7.35
N LEU A 4 -0.09 -14.39 6.03
CA LEU A 4 -0.22 -15.65 5.29
C LEU A 4 0.39 -15.46 3.89
N PRO A 5 0.61 -16.53 3.09
CA PRO A 5 1.18 -16.39 1.75
C PRO A 5 0.42 -15.35 0.91
N GLY A 6 1.15 -14.36 0.37
CA GLY A 6 0.60 -13.28 -0.45
C GLY A 6 -0.13 -12.16 0.30
N ILE A 7 -0.17 -12.18 1.64
CA ILE A 7 -0.80 -11.11 2.46
C ILE A 7 0.18 -10.63 3.53
N HIS A 8 0.50 -9.34 3.47
CA HIS A 8 1.53 -8.73 4.31
C HIS A 8 0.97 -7.49 5.01
N CYS A 9 1.10 -7.42 6.33
CA CYS A 9 0.72 -6.27 7.14
C CYS A 9 1.99 -5.53 7.58
N ALA A 10 2.11 -4.28 7.15
CA ALA A 10 3.13 -3.34 7.58
C ALA A 10 2.63 -2.53 8.78
N ILE A 11 3.45 -2.52 9.82
CA ILE A 11 3.14 -1.94 11.13
C ILE A 11 4.31 -1.01 11.49
N GLY A 12 4.01 0.19 12.00
CA GLY A 12 5.02 1.12 12.51
C GLY A 12 5.61 2.08 11.47
N TYR A 13 5.04 2.18 10.27
CA TYR A 13 5.41 3.18 9.25
C TYR A 13 4.59 4.49 9.38
N GLY A 14 3.57 4.48 10.23
CA GLY A 14 2.65 5.58 10.49
C GLY A 14 1.70 5.20 11.63
N LEU A 15 0.65 6.00 11.82
CA LEU A 15 -0.39 5.75 12.83
C LEU A 15 -1.22 4.51 12.48
N ALA A 16 -1.59 4.37 11.21
CA ALA A 16 -2.30 3.19 10.70
C ALA A 16 -1.33 2.11 10.21
N ASN A 17 -1.85 0.89 10.11
CA ASN A 17 -1.19 -0.16 9.34
C ASN A 17 -1.50 0.00 7.85
N SER A 18 -0.68 -0.63 7.01
CA SER A 18 -0.97 -0.77 5.59
C SER A 18 -0.74 -2.20 5.15
N ILE A 19 -1.57 -2.71 4.26
CA ILE A 19 -1.57 -4.13 3.88
C ILE A 19 -1.30 -4.26 2.39
N LEU A 20 -0.34 -5.11 2.03
CA LEU A 20 -0.09 -5.57 0.68
C LEU A 20 -0.78 -6.92 0.46
N ILE A 21 -1.61 -7.00 -0.59
CA ILE A 21 -2.17 -8.25 -1.10
C ILE A 21 -1.58 -8.50 -2.50
N GLU A 22 -0.89 -9.62 -2.65
CA GLU A 22 -0.35 -10.07 -3.92
C GLU A 22 -1.43 -10.72 -4.79
N GLY A 23 -1.80 -10.06 -5.88
CA GLY A 23 -2.69 -10.63 -6.90
C GLY A 23 -1.93 -11.34 -8.02
N ARG A 24 -2.69 -11.92 -8.96
CA ARG A 24 -2.12 -12.54 -10.17
C ARG A 24 -1.47 -11.50 -11.08
N ASP A 25 -2.19 -10.41 -11.35
CA ASP A 25 -1.82 -9.41 -12.37
C ASP A 25 -1.32 -8.09 -11.75
N GLY A 26 -1.40 -7.96 -10.43
CA GLY A 26 -1.05 -6.74 -9.73
C GLY A 26 -1.28 -6.83 -8.22
N ASN A 27 -0.80 -5.84 -7.51
CA ASN A 27 -0.91 -5.71 -6.06
C ASN A 27 -2.12 -4.85 -5.68
N ILE A 28 -2.75 -5.19 -4.57
CA ILE A 28 -3.76 -4.36 -3.91
C ILE A 28 -3.17 -3.87 -2.60
N ILE A 29 -3.31 -2.57 -2.34
CA ILE A 29 -2.94 -1.96 -1.06
C ILE A 29 -4.21 -1.65 -0.26
N ILE A 30 -4.23 -1.97 1.02
CA ILE A 30 -5.26 -1.50 1.95
C ILE A 30 -4.64 -0.48 2.88
N ASP A 31 -5.22 0.72 2.91
CA ASP A 31 -4.77 1.90 3.64
C ASP A 31 -3.34 2.37 3.30
N THR A 32 -3.11 3.67 3.41
CA THR A 32 -1.97 4.31 2.71
C THR A 32 -1.15 5.26 3.56
N LEU A 33 -1.34 5.25 4.89
CA LEU A 33 -0.64 6.11 5.85
C LEU A 33 -0.99 7.61 5.73
N GLU A 34 -0.60 8.36 6.74
CA GLU A 34 -0.83 9.81 6.87
C GLU A 34 0.22 10.68 6.16
N SER A 35 1.42 10.13 5.90
CA SER A 35 2.58 10.92 5.48
C SER A 35 3.22 10.40 4.20
N ARG A 36 3.81 11.33 3.44
CA ARG A 36 4.58 11.01 2.25
C ARG A 36 5.82 10.19 2.61
N GLU A 37 6.49 10.56 3.70
CA GLU A 37 7.73 9.95 4.16
C GLU A 37 7.52 8.48 4.53
N GLY A 38 6.53 8.20 5.38
CA GLY A 38 6.17 6.83 5.74
C GLY A 38 5.72 6.01 4.53
N ALA A 39 4.96 6.62 3.61
CA ALA A 39 4.55 5.95 2.38
C ALA A 39 5.74 5.64 1.44
N ILE A 40 6.78 6.47 1.39
CA ILE A 40 7.99 6.20 0.58
C ILE A 40 8.76 5.00 1.15
N GLU A 41 8.93 4.96 2.47
CA GLU A 41 9.61 3.85 3.13
C GLU A 41 8.82 2.54 2.93
N LEU A 42 7.52 2.59 3.15
CA LEU A 42 6.64 1.45 2.95
C LEU A 42 6.62 0.98 1.50
N HIS A 43 6.57 1.90 0.52
CA HIS A 43 6.55 1.53 -0.89
C HIS A 43 7.79 0.72 -1.28
N LYS A 44 8.97 1.09 -0.76
CA LYS A 44 10.22 0.34 -1.01
C LYS A 44 10.12 -1.08 -0.48
N ASP A 45 9.59 -1.25 0.73
CA ASP A 45 9.48 -2.57 1.36
C ASP A 45 8.41 -3.44 0.67
N PHE A 46 7.30 -2.85 0.23
CA PHE A 46 6.31 -3.55 -0.60
C PHE A 46 6.88 -3.96 -1.96
N GLN A 47 7.67 -3.11 -2.63
CA GLN A 47 8.34 -3.47 -3.88
C GLN A 47 9.38 -4.58 -3.71
N ALA A 48 10.04 -4.66 -2.55
CA ALA A 48 10.96 -5.75 -2.22
C ALA A 48 10.24 -7.09 -2.01
N ILE A 49 8.96 -7.06 -1.58
CA ILE A 49 8.11 -8.25 -1.45
C ILE A 49 7.54 -8.67 -2.81
N SER A 50 6.99 -7.72 -3.58
CA SER A 50 6.33 -8.00 -4.85
C SER A 50 6.50 -6.84 -5.82
N SER A 51 7.20 -7.08 -6.94
CA SER A 51 7.49 -6.10 -7.99
C SER A 51 6.34 -5.88 -8.99
N LYS A 52 5.18 -6.49 -8.74
CA LYS A 52 3.98 -6.31 -9.56
C LYS A 52 3.43 -4.88 -9.41
N PRO A 53 2.80 -4.31 -10.44
CA PRO A 53 2.20 -2.97 -10.33
C PRO A 53 1.07 -2.96 -9.30
N VAL A 54 0.92 -1.86 -8.57
CA VAL A 54 -0.29 -1.63 -7.77
C VAL A 54 -1.45 -1.36 -8.72
N ILE A 55 -2.50 -2.17 -8.64
CA ILE A 55 -3.69 -2.08 -9.50
C ILE A 55 -4.94 -1.64 -8.73
N GLY A 56 -4.88 -1.68 -7.40
CA GLY A 56 -5.98 -1.32 -6.52
C GLY A 56 -5.50 -0.72 -5.20
N ILE A 57 -6.21 0.28 -4.70
CA ILE A 57 -6.09 0.80 -3.34
C ILE A 57 -7.48 0.70 -2.70
N ILE A 58 -7.55 0.17 -1.49
CA ILE A 58 -8.78 0.10 -0.70
C ILE A 58 -8.58 0.99 0.52
N TYR A 59 -9.42 1.99 0.69
CA TYR A 59 -9.51 2.72 1.96
C TYR A 59 -10.53 2.02 2.85
N THR A 60 -10.12 1.63 4.05
CA THR A 60 -11.04 1.04 5.02
C THR A 60 -12.07 2.07 5.50
N TYR A 61 -11.66 3.33 5.64
CA TYR A 61 -12.50 4.50 5.89
C TYR A 61 -11.70 5.80 5.61
N ASN A 62 -12.27 6.98 5.91
CA ASN A 62 -11.78 8.27 5.40
C ASN A 62 -11.00 9.16 6.40
N HIS A 63 -10.24 8.58 7.32
CA HIS A 63 -9.29 9.36 8.13
C HIS A 63 -7.93 9.54 7.43
N ALA A 64 -7.21 10.59 7.84
CA ALA A 64 -5.95 11.01 7.22
C ALA A 64 -4.89 9.91 7.17
N ASP A 65 -4.78 9.12 8.25
CA ASP A 65 -3.86 7.99 8.39
C ASP A 65 -4.16 6.81 7.48
N HIS A 66 -5.29 6.82 6.78
CA HIS A 66 -5.66 5.76 5.83
C HIS A 66 -5.53 6.19 4.36
N VAL A 67 -5.56 7.49 4.05
CA VAL A 67 -5.82 7.97 2.68
C VAL A 67 -4.75 8.89 2.08
N PHE A 68 -3.83 9.45 2.86
CA PHE A 68 -2.94 10.53 2.37
C PHE A 68 -1.72 10.04 1.59
N GLY A 69 -1.18 8.85 1.87
CA GLY A 69 -0.01 8.32 1.14
C GLY A 69 -0.33 7.61 -0.18
N ALA A 70 -1.60 7.57 -0.61
CA ALA A 70 -2.05 6.82 -1.77
C ALA A 70 -1.29 7.14 -3.06
N GLY A 71 -0.97 8.42 -3.30
CA GLY A 71 -0.23 8.83 -4.49
C GLY A 71 1.19 8.26 -4.55
N VAL A 72 1.84 8.06 -3.40
CA VAL A 72 3.15 7.42 -3.32
C VAL A 72 3.01 5.92 -3.54
N LEU A 73 2.06 5.27 -2.87
CA LEU A 73 1.89 3.81 -2.96
C LEU A 73 1.41 3.35 -4.33
N ALA A 74 0.63 4.16 -5.04
CA ALA A 74 0.24 3.89 -6.42
C ALA A 74 1.42 3.86 -7.41
N GLY A 75 2.52 4.54 -7.06
CA GLY A 75 3.75 4.59 -7.85
C GLY A 75 3.51 5.01 -9.31
N ASP A 76 4.25 4.40 -10.23
CA ASP A 76 4.17 4.70 -11.67
C ASP A 76 2.80 4.35 -12.29
N ASN A 77 2.01 3.49 -11.63
CA ASN A 77 0.70 3.09 -12.13
C ASN A 77 -0.44 4.02 -11.68
N LEU A 78 -0.13 5.17 -11.07
CA LEU A 78 -1.11 6.14 -10.52
C LEU A 78 -2.33 6.41 -11.41
N LYS A 79 -2.15 6.48 -12.74
CA LYS A 79 -3.25 6.77 -13.68
C LYS A 79 -4.21 5.60 -13.91
N ASN A 80 -3.83 4.37 -13.55
CA ASN A 80 -4.60 3.16 -13.79
C ASN A 80 -4.98 2.40 -12.51
N VAL A 81 -4.62 2.92 -11.33
CA VAL A 81 -5.02 2.33 -10.04
C VAL A 81 -6.52 2.53 -9.83
N LYS A 82 -7.22 1.45 -9.49
CA LYS A 82 -8.61 1.52 -9.02
C LYS A 82 -8.61 1.87 -7.53
N VAL A 83 -9.47 2.79 -7.13
CA VAL A 83 -9.69 3.16 -5.72
C VAL A 83 -11.14 2.85 -5.36
#